data_AF-A0A9R1G7V9-F1
#
_entry.id   AF-A0A9R1G7V9-F1
#
_cell.length_a   1.000
_cell.length_b   1.000
_cell.length_c   1.000
_cell.angle_alpha   90.00
_cell.angle_beta   90.00
_cell.angle_gamma   90.00
#
_symmetry.space_group_name_H-M   'P 1'
#
loop_
_entity.id
_entity.type
_entity.pdbx_description
1 polymer ?
#
loop_
_entity_poly.entity_id
_entity_poly.type
_entity_poly.pdbx_seq_one_letter_code
_entity_poly.pdbx_strand_id
1 'polypeptide(L)'
;MVGAVLGTDLCPNNLCQFYSWCYAFLPHGERYFTMGLAAVCWAIWNCRNRATFKHKRMSSPFEIVFTACVHLNYWAGLLKGAEWEELEHGALSLKDTAKRMMRLCATSHVEGDLE
;
A
#
# COMPACT_ATOMS: atom_id res chain seq x y z
N MET A 1 -3.36 7.49 5.25
CA MET A 1 -2.97 6.10 5.58
C MET A 1 -1.92 5.52 4.63
N VAL A 2 -2.12 5.52 3.30
CA VAL A 2 -1.02 5.17 2.36
C VAL A 2 0.12 6.19 2.44
N GLY A 3 -0.20 7.48 2.61
CA GLY A 3 0.82 8.51 2.89
C GLY A 3 1.61 8.26 4.16
N ALA A 4 0.94 7.91 5.26
CA ALA A 4 1.63 7.62 6.52
C ALA A 4 2.69 6.53 6.32
N VAL A 5 2.38 5.45 5.56
CA VAL A 5 3.32 4.37 5.15
C VAL A 5 4.55 4.87 4.39
N LEU A 6 4.45 6.01 3.72
CA LEU A 6 5.54 6.66 3.00
C LEU A 6 6.15 7.85 3.77
N GLY A 7 5.71 8.11 5.01
CA GLY A 7 6.22 9.17 5.87
C GLY A 7 5.51 10.52 5.74
N THR A 8 4.26 10.54 5.29
CA THR A 8 3.52 11.78 4.98
C THR A 8 2.05 11.76 5.41
N ASP A 9 1.54 12.86 5.96
CA ASP A 9 0.15 12.94 6.43
C ASP A 9 -0.87 13.28 5.33
N LEU A 10 -0.41 13.70 4.15
CA LEU A 10 -1.30 14.06 3.06
C LEU A 10 -1.88 12.80 2.38
N CYS A 11 -3.11 12.87 1.89
CA CYS A 11 -3.65 11.86 1.00
C CYS A 11 -3.69 12.47 -0.40
N PRO A 12 -3.00 11.91 -1.41
CA PRO A 12 -3.03 12.48 -2.75
C PRO A 12 -4.47 12.47 -3.27
N ASN A 13 -5.03 13.66 -3.50
CA ASN A 13 -6.42 13.84 -3.96
C ASN A 13 -6.56 13.73 -5.48
N ASN A 14 -5.44 13.64 -6.21
CA ASN A 14 -5.44 13.43 -7.65
C ASN A 14 -4.20 12.64 -8.10
N LEU A 15 -4.25 12.14 -9.32
CA LEU A 15 -3.18 11.35 -9.94
C LEU A 15 -1.86 12.10 -9.99
N CYS A 16 -1.86 13.40 -10.28
CA CYS A 16 -0.63 14.20 -10.34
C CYS A 16 0.08 14.30 -8.98
N GLN A 17 -0.67 14.43 -7.88
CA GLN A 17 -0.11 14.40 -6.52
C GLN A 17 0.46 13.03 -6.19
N PHE A 18 -0.22 11.95 -6.59
CA PHE A 18 0.29 10.59 -6.43
C PHE A 18 1.62 10.40 -7.18
N TYR A 19 1.69 10.78 -8.46
CA TYR A 19 2.92 10.68 -9.23
C TYR A 19 4.03 11.54 -8.64
N SER A 20 3.75 12.79 -8.26
CA SER A 20 4.73 13.68 -7.61
C SER A 20 5.30 13.07 -6.33
N TRP A 21 4.47 12.36 -5.56
CA TRP A 21 4.89 11.60 -4.39
C TRP A 21 5.75 10.40 -4.73
N CYS A 22 5.34 9.60 -5.71
CA CYS A 22 6.14 8.48 -6.17
C CYS A 22 7.53 8.95 -6.64
N TYR A 23 7.62 10.07 -7.34
CA TYR A 23 8.90 10.68 -7.72
C TYR A 23 9.74 11.13 -6.52
N ALA A 24 9.12 11.63 -5.45
CA ALA A 24 9.81 12.09 -4.25
C ALA A 24 10.30 10.93 -3.36
N PHE A 25 9.50 9.87 -3.20
CA PHE A 25 9.76 8.78 -2.25
C PHE A 25 10.37 7.53 -2.89
N LEU A 26 10.20 7.34 -4.20
CA LEU A 26 10.73 6.22 -4.96
C LEU A 26 11.49 6.71 -6.21
N PRO A 27 12.59 7.47 -6.04
CA PRO A 27 13.42 7.88 -7.18
C PRO A 27 13.95 6.64 -7.91
N HIS A 28 13.80 6.59 -9.24
CA HIS A 28 14.07 5.45 -10.14
C HIS A 28 12.99 4.37 -10.25
N GLY A 29 11.84 4.51 -9.57
CA GLY A 29 10.72 3.55 -9.66
C GLY A 29 9.68 3.83 -10.74
N GLU A 30 9.93 4.78 -11.65
CA GLU A 30 8.94 5.41 -12.53
C GLU A 30 8.08 4.40 -13.31
N ARG A 31 8.74 3.35 -13.79
CA ARG A 31 8.12 2.29 -14.58
C ARG A 31 7.11 1.45 -13.77
N TYR A 32 7.25 1.42 -12.45
CA TYR A 32 6.38 0.68 -11.54
C TYR A 32 5.32 1.55 -10.86
N PHE A 33 5.32 2.87 -11.05
CA PHE A 33 4.33 3.76 -10.41
C PHE A 33 2.90 3.45 -10.85
N THR A 34 2.70 3.22 -12.14
CA THR A 34 1.38 2.85 -12.68
C THR A 34 0.95 1.47 -12.20
N MET A 35 1.88 0.52 -12.05
CA MET A 35 1.61 -0.78 -11.42
C MET A 35 1.22 -0.62 -9.94
N GLY A 36 1.96 0.17 -9.17
CA GLY A 36 1.63 0.49 -7.78
C GLY A 36 0.24 1.08 -7.63
N LEU A 37 -0.08 2.07 -8.47
CA LEU A 37 -1.39 2.70 -8.51
C LEU A 37 -2.50 1.70 -8.84
N ALA A 38 -2.31 0.90 -9.90
CA ALA A 38 -3.28 -0.11 -10.31
C ALA A 38 -3.53 -1.13 -9.19
N ALA A 39 -2.48 -1.58 -8.49
CA ALA A 39 -2.60 -2.51 -7.36
C ALA A 39 -3.40 -1.91 -6.20
N VAL A 40 -3.17 -0.63 -5.87
CA VAL A 40 -3.92 0.09 -4.83
C VAL A 40 -5.38 0.29 -5.24
N CYS A 41 -5.64 0.74 -6.47
CA CYS A 41 -6.99 0.89 -7.00
C CYS A 41 -7.75 -0.44 -6.98
N TRP A 42 -7.08 -1.53 -7.38
CA TRP A 42 -7.65 -2.87 -7.38
C TRP A 42 -7.94 -3.40 -5.98
N ALA A 43 -7.07 -3.10 -5.00
CA ALA A 43 -7.30 -3.42 -3.60
C ALA A 43 -8.52 -2.67 -3.02
N ILE A 44 -8.64 -1.37 -3.31
CA ILE A 44 -9.79 -0.55 -2.90
C ILE A 44 -11.08 -1.08 -3.52
N TRP A 45 -11.06 -1.39 -4.81
CA TRP A 45 -12.20 -1.96 -5.51
C TRP A 45 -12.66 -3.28 -4.89
N ASN A 46 -11.73 -4.23 -4.69
CA ASN A 46 -12.03 -5.52 -4.06
C ASN A 46 -12.61 -5.36 -2.66
N CYS A 47 -12.03 -4.45 -1.87
CA CYS A 47 -12.53 -4.12 -0.56
C CYS A 47 -13.99 -3.62 -0.60
N ARG A 48 -14.30 -2.64 -1.46
CA ARG A 48 -15.66 -2.09 -1.63
C ARG A 48 -16.64 -3.16 -2.10
N ASN A 49 -16.23 -4.02 -3.03
CA ASN A 49 -17.04 -5.16 -3.46
C ASN A 49 -17.29 -6.15 -2.31
N ARG A 50 -16.28 -6.44 -1.48
CA ARG A 50 -16.43 -7.35 -0.35
C ARG A 50 -17.39 -6.79 0.71
N ALA A 51 -17.35 -5.49 0.95
CA ALA A 51 -18.28 -4.81 1.85
C ALA A 51 -19.70 -4.81 1.31
N THR A 52 -19.87 -4.60 0.00
CA THR A 52 -21.20 -4.51 -0.65
C THR A 52 -21.85 -5.88 -0.83
N PHE A 53 -21.11 -6.85 -1.36
CA PHE A 53 -21.66 -8.16 -1.75
C PHE A 53 -21.51 -9.24 -0.68
N LYS A 54 -20.48 -9.16 0.18
CA LYS A 54 -20.24 -10.17 1.22
C LYS A 54 -20.54 -9.65 2.63
N HIS A 55 -21.00 -8.39 2.75
CA HIS A 55 -21.22 -7.68 4.02
C HIS A 55 -20.04 -7.74 4.99
N LYS A 56 -18.82 -7.96 4.48
CA LYS A 56 -17.60 -7.99 5.28
C LYS A 56 -16.96 -6.61 5.26
N ARG A 57 -17.06 -5.88 6.38
CA ARG A 57 -16.35 -4.62 6.58
C ARG A 57 -14.85 -4.90 6.73
N MET A 58 -14.02 -3.93 6.32
CA MET A 58 -12.59 -3.96 6.63
C MET A 58 -12.40 -3.95 8.13
N SER A 59 -11.61 -4.89 8.64
CA SER A 59 -11.23 -4.90 10.06
C SER A 59 -10.18 -3.84 10.36
N SER A 60 -9.29 -3.62 9.39
CA SER A 60 -8.18 -2.67 9.52
C SER A 60 -7.94 -1.97 8.20
N PRO A 61 -7.64 -0.66 8.20
CA PRO A 61 -7.40 0.05 6.97
C PRO A 61 -6.02 -0.33 6.35
N PHE A 62 -5.20 -1.10 7.08
CA PHE A 62 -3.97 -1.74 6.57
C PHE A 62 -4.27 -2.91 5.63
N GLU A 63 -5.48 -3.48 5.66
CA GLU A 63 -5.87 -4.56 4.74
C GLU A 63 -5.73 -4.12 3.28
N ILE A 64 -5.99 -2.85 2.96
CA ILE A 64 -5.83 -2.32 1.59
C ILE A 64 -4.35 -2.38 1.18
N VAL A 65 -3.44 -1.98 2.07
CA VAL A 65 -1.99 -1.97 1.80
C VAL A 65 -1.47 -3.39 1.64
N PHE A 66 -1.84 -4.31 2.53
CA PHE A 66 -1.46 -5.72 2.39
C PHE A 66 -2.04 -6.36 1.14
N THR A 67 -3.29 -6.04 0.79
CA THR A 67 -3.91 -6.52 -0.44
C THR A 67 -3.17 -5.97 -1.66
N ALA A 68 -2.79 -4.70 -1.68
CA ALA A 68 -1.98 -4.13 -2.74
C ALA A 68 -0.61 -4.85 -2.87
N CYS A 69 0.07 -5.13 -1.75
CA CYS A 69 1.31 -5.91 -1.76
C CYS A 69 1.12 -7.32 -2.34
N VAL A 70 -0.01 -7.99 -2.06
CA VAL A 70 -0.32 -9.31 -2.66
C VAL A 70 -0.47 -9.20 -4.17
N HIS A 71 -1.15 -8.18 -4.68
CA HIS A 71 -1.29 -7.95 -6.13
C HIS A 71 0.05 -7.64 -6.78
N LEU A 72 0.90 -6.82 -6.13
CA LEU A 72 2.24 -6.52 -6.63
C LEU A 72 3.13 -7.76 -6.68
N ASN A 73 3.12 -8.62 -5.65
CA ASN A 73 3.87 -9.89 -5.69
C ASN A 73 3.34 -10.84 -6.78
N TYR A 74 2.01 -10.90 -6.94
CA TYR A 74 1.41 -11.69 -8.01
C TYR A 74 1.83 -11.19 -9.40
N TRP A 75 1.83 -9.87 -9.62
CA TRP A 75 2.26 -9.28 -10.89
C TRP A 75 3.76 -9.34 -11.10
N ALA A 76 4.56 -9.30 -10.03
CA ALA A 76 5.99 -9.55 -10.11
C ALA A 76 6.23 -10.93 -10.73
N GLY A 77 5.50 -11.96 -10.30
CA GLY A 77 5.65 -13.31 -10.85
C GLY A 77 5.29 -13.45 -12.34
N LEU A 78 4.68 -12.41 -12.94
CA LEU A 78 4.39 -12.34 -14.37
C LEU A 78 5.49 -11.63 -15.17
N LEU A 79 6.43 -10.94 -14.51
CA LEU A 79 7.57 -10.26 -15.12
C LEU A 79 8.75 -11.24 -15.30
N LYS A 80 9.72 -10.90 -16.16
CA LYS A 80 10.91 -11.73 -16.41
C LYS A 80 12.19 -11.03 -15.96
N GLY A 81 13.16 -11.81 -15.47
CA GLY A 81 14.52 -11.33 -15.19
C GLY A 81 14.61 -10.32 -14.05
N ALA A 82 15.42 -9.27 -14.22
CA ALA A 82 15.68 -8.26 -13.18
C ALA A 82 14.43 -7.46 -12.75
N GLU A 83 13.42 -7.36 -13.62
CA GLU A 83 12.18 -6.61 -13.36
C GLU A 83 11.31 -7.29 -12.29
N TRP A 84 11.37 -8.62 -12.21
CA TRP A 84 10.73 -9.41 -11.16
C TRP A 84 11.32 -9.09 -9.80
N GLU A 85 12.66 -9.12 -9.71
CA GLU A 85 13.40 -9.00 -8.45
C GLU A 85 13.24 -7.59 -7.84
N GLU A 86 13.26 -6.55 -8.68
CA GLU A 86 13.00 -5.17 -8.27
C GLU A 86 11.58 -4.98 -7.72
N LEU A 87 10.56 -5.52 -8.41
CA LEU A 87 9.17 -5.36 -7.99
C LEU A 87 8.85 -6.17 -6.73
N GLU A 88 9.40 -7.37 -6.60
CA GLU A 88 9.28 -8.21 -5.41
C GLU A 88 9.93 -7.54 -4.20
N HIS A 89 11.17 -7.04 -4.36
CA HIS A 89 11.88 -6.33 -3.31
C HIS A 89 11.13 -5.05 -2.86
N GLY A 90 10.57 -4.30 -3.81
CA GLY A 90 9.73 -3.14 -3.54
C GLY A 90 8.45 -3.50 -2.77
N ALA A 91 7.76 -4.57 -3.18
CA ALA A 91 6.55 -5.06 -2.51
C ALA A 91 6.84 -5.56 -1.09
N LEU A 92 8.00 -6.20 -0.87
CA LEU A 92 8.46 -6.65 0.43
C LEU A 92 8.74 -5.47 1.37
N SER A 93 9.47 -4.47 0.88
CA SER A 93 9.77 -3.25 1.64
C SER A 93 8.50 -2.51 2.04
N LEU A 94 7.54 -2.39 1.12
CA LEU A 94 6.24 -1.77 1.41
C LEU A 94 5.47 -2.54 2.49
N LYS A 95 5.46 -3.89 2.41
CA LYS A 95 4.83 -4.76 3.40
C LYS A 95 5.46 -4.60 4.78
N ASP A 96 6.78 -4.50 4.86
CA ASP A 96 7.49 -4.39 6.14
C ASP A 96 7.32 -3.00 6.78
N THR A 97 7.29 -1.94 5.98
CA THR A 97 6.94 -0.59 6.47
C THR A 97 5.49 -0.54 6.97
N ALA A 98 4.55 -1.12 6.23
CA ALA A 98 3.15 -1.22 6.66
C ALA A 98 2.99 -2.00 7.97
N LYS A 99 3.71 -3.13 8.14
CA LYS A 99 3.75 -3.88 9.40
C LYS A 99 4.32 -3.04 10.55
N ARG A 100 5.38 -2.28 10.30
CA ARG A 100 6.01 -1.42 11.31
C ARG A 100 5.04 -0.36 11.79
N MET A 101 4.31 0.28 10.87
CA MET A 101 3.30 1.27 11.23
C MET A 101 2.08 0.68 11.91
N MET A 102 1.62 -0.51 11.49
CA MET A 102 0.55 -1.21 12.20
C MET A 102 0.92 -1.47 13.66
N ARG A 103 2.18 -1.81 13.95
CA ARG A 103 2.68 -1.97 15.33
C ARG A 103 2.70 -0.65 16.08
N LEU A 104 3.21 0.43 15.47
CA LEU A 104 3.25 1.75 16.09
C LEU A 104 1.84 2.31 16.38
N CYS A 105 0.88 2.11 15.48
CA CYS A 105 -0.51 2.49 15.69
C CYS A 105 -1.21 1.64 16.76
N ALA A 106 -0.80 0.37 16.91
CA ALA A 106 -1.31 -0.49 17.98
C ALA A 106 -0.77 -0.06 19.35
N THR A 107 0.50 0.37 19.44
CA THR A 107 1.08 0.88 20.69
C THR A 107 0.53 2.25 21.07
N SER A 108 0.26 3.14 20.10
CA SER A 108 -0.34 4.45 20.39
C SER A 108 -1.80 4.39 20.85
N HIS A 109 -2.54 3.34 20.48
CA HIS A 109 -3.89 3.11 21.02
C HIS A 109 -3.84 2.64 22.48
N VAL A 110 -2.85 1.83 22.85
CA VAL A 110 -2.70 1.32 24.24
C VAL A 110 -2.29 2.44 25.21
N GLU A 111 -1.52 3.42 24.75
CA GLU A 111 -1.08 4.55 25.58
C GLU A 111 -2.19 5.59 25.79
N GLY A 112 -3.18 5.68 24.89
CA GLY A 112 -4.35 6.55 25.04
C GLY A 112 -5.52 5.96 25.84
N ASP A 113 -5.54 4.65 26.12
CA ASP A 113 -6.52 3.98 27.00
C ASP A 113 -6.07 3.97 28.48
N LEU A 114 -4.89 4.55 28.79
CA LEU A 114 -4.27 4.58 30.12
C LEU A 114 -4.24 5.99 30.75
N GLU A 115 -4.84 7.00 30.09
CA GLU A 115 -5.10 8.34 30.64
C GLU A 115 -6.57 8.53 31.05
#